data_AF-A0A949BGE5-F1
#
_entry.id   AF-A0A949BGE5-F1
#
_cell.length_a   1.000
_cell.length_b   1.000
_cell.length_c   1.000
_cell.angle_alpha   90.00
_cell.angle_beta   90.00
_cell.angle_gamma   90.00
#
_symmetry.space_group_name_H-M   'P 1'
#
loop_
_entity.id
_entity.type
_entity.pdbx_description
1 polymer ?
#
loop_
_entity_poly.entity_id
_entity_poly.type
_entity_poly.pdbx_seq_one_letter_code
_entity_poly.pdbx_strand_id
1 'polypeptide(L)'
;MSGNYNSLFRKFIEVSLLKIKDLALKNRKAVLVIVLVGFLYFFAVLIFKVSMSIPKQPPASKQHSQLYLMEFIGGYRDYQQDFDIEGLRFGEKFLSFTVNIKFQTKTVYIIKKLAIDMVLGLANEYPELESINIKVVRETGKNSRTVYGRAVYVRDGGIRWEYQ
;
A
#
# COMPACT_ATOMS: atom_id res chain seq x y z
N MET A 1 -51.94 -37.75 -27.81
CA MET A 1 -51.94 -36.36 -28.33
C MET A 1 -50.63 -35.65 -27.95
N SER A 2 -49.49 -35.98 -28.59
CA SER A 2 -48.17 -35.38 -28.25
C SER A 2 -47.37 -34.87 -29.48
N GLY A 3 -47.75 -35.26 -30.70
CA GLY A 3 -47.01 -34.91 -31.92
C GLY A 3 -47.23 -33.49 -32.48
N ASN A 4 -48.29 -32.78 -32.06
CA ASN A 4 -48.69 -31.51 -32.70
C ASN A 4 -48.02 -30.26 -32.09
N TYR A 5 -47.61 -30.31 -30.82
CA TYR A 5 -46.93 -29.19 -30.16
C TYR A 5 -45.47 -29.05 -30.61
N ASN A 6 -44.78 -30.17 -30.84
CA ASN A 6 -43.39 -30.19 -31.31
C ASN A 6 -43.24 -29.65 -32.74
N SER A 7 -44.24 -29.85 -33.62
CA SER A 7 -44.20 -29.36 -35.00
C SER A 7 -44.44 -27.85 -35.08
N LEU A 8 -45.36 -27.32 -34.26
CA LEU A 8 -45.63 -25.89 -34.15
C LEU A 8 -44.46 -25.13 -33.51
N PHE A 9 -43.83 -25.70 -32.49
CA PHE A 9 -42.66 -25.09 -31.85
C PHE A 9 -41.45 -25.03 -32.80
N ARG A 10 -41.19 -26.11 -33.55
CA ARG A 10 -40.14 -26.11 -34.59
C ARG A 10 -40.40 -25.07 -35.68
N LYS A 11 -41.64 -24.96 -36.18
CA LYS A 11 -42.02 -23.92 -37.16
C LYS A 11 -41.87 -22.52 -36.58
N PHE A 12 -42.21 -22.31 -35.31
CA PHE A 12 -42.03 -21.01 -34.66
C PHE A 12 -40.54 -20.64 -34.53
N ILE A 13 -39.69 -21.61 -34.18
CA ILE A 13 -38.23 -21.43 -34.14
C ILE A 13 -37.68 -21.13 -35.53
N GLU A 14 -38.10 -21.87 -36.57
CA GLU A 14 -37.65 -21.62 -37.95
C GLU A 14 -38.06 -20.24 -38.45
N VAL A 15 -39.31 -19.82 -38.24
CA VAL A 15 -39.80 -18.49 -38.64
C VAL A 15 -39.09 -17.38 -37.85
N SER A 16 -38.79 -17.62 -36.58
CA SER A 16 -38.05 -16.66 -35.74
C SER A 16 -36.59 -16.56 -36.19
N LEU A 17 -35.93 -17.68 -36.49
CA LEU A 17 -34.58 -17.74 -37.03
C LEU A 17 -34.48 -17.06 -38.40
N LEU A 18 -35.48 -17.26 -39.28
CA LEU A 18 -35.57 -16.59 -40.58
C LEU A 18 -35.71 -15.07 -40.42
N LYS A 19 -36.58 -14.61 -39.50
CA LYS A 19 -36.72 -13.17 -39.20
C LYS A 19 -35.46 -12.57 -38.61
N ILE A 20 -34.76 -13.28 -37.71
CA ILE A 20 -33.48 -12.86 -37.15
C ILE A 20 -32.41 -12.80 -38.25
N LYS A 21 -32.39 -13.76 -39.18
CA LYS A 21 -31.47 -13.79 -40.32
C LYS A 21 -31.69 -12.62 -41.27
N ASP A 22 -32.95 -12.28 -41.59
CA ASP A 22 -33.29 -11.12 -42.40
C ASP A 22 -32.95 -9.79 -41.69
N LEU A 23 -33.19 -9.71 -40.38
CA LEU A 23 -32.82 -8.53 -39.59
C LEU A 23 -31.28 -8.37 -39.49
N ALA A 24 -30.56 -9.48 -39.39
CA ALA A 24 -29.10 -9.53 -39.35
C ALA A 24 -28.46 -9.18 -40.70
N LEU A 25 -29.09 -9.54 -41.82
CA LEU A 25 -28.67 -9.13 -43.16
C LEU A 25 -28.88 -7.62 -43.36
N LYS A 26 -30.02 -7.08 -42.91
CA LYS A 26 -30.37 -5.66 -43.06
C LYS A 26 -29.53 -4.75 -42.15
N ASN A 27 -29.11 -5.24 -40.97
CA ASN A 27 -28.35 -4.50 -39.96
C ASN A 27 -27.03 -5.18 -39.59
N ARG A 28 -26.31 -5.71 -40.60
CA ARG A 28 -25.06 -6.47 -40.43
C ARG A 28 -24.03 -5.81 -39.51
N LYS A 29 -23.92 -4.47 -39.58
CA LYS A 29 -23.03 -3.68 -38.71
C LYS A 29 -23.44 -3.72 -37.24
N ALA A 30 -24.74 -3.60 -36.94
CA ALA A 30 -25.25 -3.62 -35.56
C ALA A 30 -25.09 -5.00 -34.91
N VAL A 31 -25.33 -6.08 -35.68
CA VAL A 31 -25.12 -7.45 -35.19
C VAL A 31 -23.64 -7.72 -34.91
N LEU A 32 -22.74 -7.28 -35.78
CA LEU A 32 -21.29 -7.37 -35.53
C LEU A 32 -20.87 -6.62 -34.26
N VAL A 33 -21.42 -5.43 -34.01
CA VAL A 33 -21.14 -4.66 -32.78
C VAL A 33 -21.63 -5.39 -31.54
N ILE A 34 -22.84 -5.97 -31.56
CA ILE A 34 -23.36 -6.73 -30.41
C ILE A 34 -22.51 -7.97 -30.12
N VAL A 35 -22.10 -8.70 -31.16
CA VAL A 35 -21.21 -9.87 -31.02
C VAL A 35 -19.85 -9.44 -30.47
N LEU A 36 -19.29 -8.34 -30.96
CA LEU A 36 -18.00 -7.81 -30.50
C LEU A 36 -18.08 -7.38 -29.02
N VAL A 37 -19.14 -6.69 -28.62
CA VAL A 37 -19.36 -6.29 -27.22
C VAL A 37 -19.52 -7.51 -26.32
N GLY A 38 -20.27 -8.53 -26.74
CA GLY A 38 -20.41 -9.78 -26.01
C GLY A 38 -19.08 -10.53 -25.86
N PHE A 39 -18.27 -10.55 -26.92
CA PHE A 39 -16.93 -11.14 -26.89
C PHE A 39 -15.98 -10.40 -25.94
N LEU A 40 -15.94 -9.06 -26.00
CA LEU A 40 -15.11 -8.25 -25.08
C LEU A 40 -15.53 -8.45 -23.62
N TYR A 41 -16.83 -8.50 -23.34
CA TYR A 41 -17.34 -8.76 -22.00
C TYR A 41 -16.90 -10.13 -21.48
N PHE A 42 -16.99 -11.17 -22.31
CA PHE A 42 -16.52 -12.50 -21.96
C PHE A 42 -15.02 -12.53 -21.61
N PHE A 43 -14.19 -11.83 -22.38
CA PHE A 43 -12.76 -11.70 -22.10
C PHE A 43 -12.48 -10.93 -20.79
N ALA A 44 -13.20 -9.85 -20.53
CA ALA A 44 -13.06 -9.11 -19.27
C ALA A 44 -13.37 -9.98 -18.04
N VAL A 45 -14.44 -10.79 -18.12
CA VAL A 45 -14.82 -11.72 -17.04
C VAL A 45 -13.78 -12.83 -16.86
N LEU A 46 -13.22 -13.35 -17.96
CA LEU A 46 -12.13 -14.34 -17.91
C LEU A 46 -10.87 -13.78 -17.24
N ILE A 47 -10.42 -12.60 -17.66
CA ILE A 47 -9.24 -11.93 -17.08
C ILE A 47 -9.46 -11.68 -15.57
N PHE A 48 -10.65 -11.23 -15.19
CA PHE A 48 -10.98 -11.01 -13.78
C PHE A 48 -10.94 -12.30 -12.95
N LYS A 49 -11.52 -13.40 -13.47
CA LYS A 49 -11.46 -14.71 -12.80
C LYS A 49 -10.03 -15.23 -12.68
N VAL A 50 -9.23 -15.11 -13.73
CA VAL A 50 -7.81 -15.51 -13.71
C VAL A 50 -7.04 -14.66 -12.71
N SER A 51 -7.23 -13.34 -12.69
CA SER A 51 -6.59 -12.43 -11.74
C SER A 51 -6.91 -12.76 -10.28
N MET A 52 -8.14 -13.18 -9.99
CA MET A 52 -8.54 -13.63 -8.64
C MET A 52 -7.92 -14.98 -8.25
N SER A 53 -7.58 -15.83 -9.23
CA SER A 53 -6.96 -17.14 -8.99
C SER A 53 -5.43 -17.10 -8.87
N ILE A 54 -4.79 -15.99 -9.25
CA ILE A 54 -3.36 -15.79 -9.02
C ILE A 54 -3.20 -15.55 -7.51
N PRO A 55 -2.47 -16.42 -6.78
CA PRO A 55 -2.19 -16.17 -5.37
C PRO A 55 -1.50 -14.81 -5.27
N LYS A 56 -2.07 -13.91 -4.48
CA LYS A 56 -1.43 -12.63 -4.15
C LYS A 56 -0.03 -13.00 -3.66
N GLN A 57 1.00 -12.58 -4.40
CA GLN A 57 2.36 -12.75 -3.92
C GLN A 57 2.39 -12.20 -2.49
N PRO A 58 2.85 -12.97 -1.50
CA PRO A 58 3.12 -12.38 -0.21
C PRO A 58 4.02 -11.17 -0.46
N PRO A 59 3.79 -10.02 0.21
CA PRO A 59 4.66 -8.86 0.04
C PRO A 59 6.07 -9.38 0.20
N ALA A 60 6.89 -9.25 -0.85
CA ALA A 60 8.25 -9.72 -0.83
C ALA A 60 8.86 -9.17 0.46
N SER A 61 9.41 -10.03 1.31
CA SER A 61 10.19 -9.60 2.47
C SER A 61 11.33 -8.77 1.90
N LYS A 62 11.11 -7.46 1.82
CA LYS A 62 12.11 -6.52 1.34
C LYS A 62 13.22 -6.67 2.36
N GLN A 63 14.33 -7.28 1.94
CA GLN A 63 15.53 -7.33 2.74
C GLN A 63 16.08 -5.90 2.72
N HIS A 64 15.50 -5.05 3.56
CA HIS A 64 15.78 -3.63 3.57
C HIS A 64 17.20 -3.44 4.10
N SER A 65 18.11 -3.00 3.23
CA SER A 65 19.47 -2.68 3.61
C SER A 65 19.46 -1.53 4.63
N GLN A 66 20.45 -1.49 5.53
CA GLN A 66 20.63 -0.37 6.45
C GLN A 66 20.73 0.98 5.73
N LEU A 67 21.22 0.97 4.48
CA LEU A 67 21.29 2.16 3.63
C LEU A 67 19.89 2.71 3.31
N TYR A 68 18.95 1.84 2.94
CA TYR A 68 17.57 2.24 2.66
C TYR A 68 16.88 2.81 3.91
N LEU A 69 17.15 2.23 5.09
CA LEU A 69 16.66 2.75 6.36
C LEU A 69 17.18 4.18 6.62
N MET A 70 18.46 4.43 6.36
CA MET A 70 19.04 5.77 6.52
C MET A 70 18.45 6.77 5.52
N GLU A 71 18.22 6.37 4.27
CA GLU A 71 17.54 7.20 3.27
C GLU A 71 16.11 7.53 3.68
N PHE A 72 15.36 6.53 4.16
CA PHE A 72 13.99 6.71 4.63
C PHE A 72 13.91 7.68 5.81
N ILE A 73 14.77 7.51 6.83
CA ILE A 73 14.83 8.45 7.96
C ILE A 73 15.30 9.83 7.47
N GLY A 74 16.25 9.88 6.54
CA GLY A 74 16.71 11.11 5.91
C GLY A 74 15.61 11.89 5.18
N GLY A 75 14.56 11.20 4.69
CA GLY A 75 13.38 11.81 4.06
C GLY A 75 12.55 12.69 5.01
N TYR A 76 12.71 12.55 6.33
CA TYR A 76 12.05 13.41 7.33
C TYR A 76 12.77 14.75 7.55
N ARG A 77 13.91 14.98 6.90
CA ARG A 77 14.62 16.27 6.95
C ARG A 77 13.83 17.32 6.16
N ASP A 78 13.16 18.22 6.88
CA ASP A 78 12.67 19.46 6.30
C ASP A 78 13.83 20.48 6.16
N TYR A 79 13.70 21.48 5.27
CA TYR A 79 14.76 22.44 4.91
C TYR A 79 15.34 23.21 6.11
N GLN A 80 14.61 23.25 7.24
CA GLN A 80 15.02 23.90 8.50
C GLN A 80 15.32 22.91 9.64
N GLN A 81 15.15 21.61 9.43
CA GLN A 81 15.25 20.57 10.46
C GLN A 81 16.41 19.62 10.16
N ASP A 82 17.63 20.13 10.30
CA ASP A 82 18.83 19.31 10.15
C ASP A 82 19.07 18.43 11.40
N PHE A 83 19.34 17.14 11.19
CA PHE A 83 19.63 16.17 12.24
C PHE A 83 20.52 15.05 11.75
N ASP A 84 21.36 14.51 12.63
CA ASP A 84 22.17 13.33 12.39
C ASP A 84 21.62 12.11 13.12
N ILE A 85 21.95 10.92 12.61
CA ILE A 85 21.59 9.64 13.22
C ILE A 85 22.86 9.03 13.83
N GLU A 86 22.78 8.68 15.10
CA GLU A 86 23.87 8.06 15.84
C GLU A 86 23.43 6.73 16.46
N GLY A 87 24.38 5.80 16.58
CA GLY A 87 24.19 4.57 17.34
C GLY A 87 23.06 3.69 16.82
N LEU A 88 22.89 3.62 15.48
CA LEU A 88 21.88 2.76 14.84
C LEU A 88 22.10 1.30 15.21
N ARG A 89 21.07 0.69 15.79
CA ARG A 89 20.97 -0.74 16.10
C ARG A 89 19.73 -1.29 15.41
N PHE A 90 19.95 -2.04 14.35
CA PHE A 90 18.89 -2.69 13.58
C PHE A 90 18.98 -4.20 13.80
N GLY A 91 18.00 -4.75 14.54
CA GLY A 91 17.83 -6.17 14.74
C GLY A 91 16.63 -6.70 13.95
N GLU A 92 16.38 -8.00 14.05
CA GLU A 92 15.32 -8.68 13.29
C GLU A 92 13.91 -8.20 13.63
N LYS A 93 13.69 -7.78 14.89
CA LYS A 93 12.38 -7.34 15.41
C LYS A 93 12.44 -6.00 16.15
N PHE A 94 13.60 -5.35 16.16
CA PHE A 94 13.76 -4.09 16.88
C PHE A 94 14.63 -3.12 16.12
N LEU A 95 14.35 -1.83 16.30
CA LEU A 95 15.15 -0.74 15.77
C LEU A 95 15.40 0.28 16.88
N SER A 96 16.66 0.67 17.08
CA SER A 96 16.97 1.75 18.00
C SER A 96 18.08 2.65 17.47
N PHE A 97 17.89 3.95 17.62
CA PHE A 97 18.90 4.94 17.25
C PHE A 97 18.69 6.25 18.00
N THR A 98 19.69 7.12 17.89
CA THR A 98 19.65 8.47 18.46
C THR A 98 19.56 9.48 17.33
N VAL A 99 18.59 10.39 17.41
CA VAL A 99 18.46 11.55 16.53
C VAL A 99 19.11 12.74 17.21
N ASN A 100 20.22 13.20 16.66
CA ASN A 100 20.93 14.39 17.09
C ASN A 100 20.45 15.60 16.28
N ILE A 101 19.57 16.42 16.86
CA ILE A 101 19.05 17.60 16.18
C ILE A 101 20.08 18.73 16.20
N LYS A 102 20.31 19.36 15.06
CA LYS A 102 21.23 20.50 14.91
C LYS A 102 20.49 21.84 14.91
N PHE A 103 19.21 21.85 14.56
CA PHE A 103 18.41 23.06 14.53
C PHE A 103 18.07 23.58 15.93
N GLN A 104 17.96 24.91 16.03
CA GLN A 104 17.46 25.57 17.23
C GLN A 104 15.94 25.66 17.15
N THR A 105 15.26 25.01 18.08
CA THR A 105 13.82 25.21 18.29
C THR A 105 13.57 25.68 19.71
N LYS A 106 12.69 26.67 19.86
CA LYS A 106 12.18 27.12 21.16
C LYS A 106 11.14 26.15 21.73
N THR A 107 10.64 25.22 20.91
CA THR A 107 9.47 24.40 21.23
C THR A 107 9.80 22.92 21.13
N VAL A 108 9.79 22.25 22.30
CA VAL A 108 9.99 20.79 22.43
C VAL A 108 8.94 19.99 21.65
N TYR A 109 7.74 20.56 21.44
CA TYR A 109 6.68 19.95 20.64
C TYR A 109 7.13 19.58 19.23
N ILE A 110 7.93 20.41 18.56
CA ILE A 110 8.41 20.14 17.19
C ILE A 110 9.30 18.89 17.19
N ILE A 111 10.18 18.78 18.18
CA ILE A 111 11.10 17.65 18.36
C ILE A 111 10.31 16.36 18.62
N LYS A 112 9.33 16.43 19.52
CA LYS A 112 8.45 15.31 19.84
C LYS A 112 7.66 14.86 18.61
N LYS A 113 7.10 15.80 17.85
CA LYS A 113 6.35 15.50 16.62
C LYS A 113 7.24 14.80 15.59
N LEU A 114 8.44 15.33 15.32
CA LEU A 114 9.41 14.73 14.40
C LEU A 114 9.70 13.27 14.75
N ALA A 115 10.01 12.99 16.02
CA ALA A 115 10.33 11.64 16.46
C ALA A 115 9.12 10.68 16.38
N ILE A 116 7.91 11.16 16.69
CA ILE A 116 6.70 10.36 16.55
C ILE A 116 6.37 10.08 15.08
N ASP A 117 6.50 11.08 14.20
CA ASP A 117 6.29 10.94 12.76
C ASP A 117 7.27 9.93 12.15
N MET A 118 8.54 9.94 12.60
CA MET A 118 9.54 8.92 12.23
C MET A 118 9.14 7.53 12.71
N VAL A 119 8.74 7.38 13.97
CA VAL A 119 8.30 6.09 14.53
C VAL A 119 7.11 5.54 13.75
N LEU A 120 6.12 6.38 13.42
CA LEU A 120 4.95 5.99 12.65
C LEU A 120 5.32 5.52 11.24
N GLY A 121 6.18 6.27 10.55
CA GLY A 121 6.64 5.86 9.22
C GLY A 121 7.44 4.57 9.24
N LEU A 122 8.33 4.42 10.22
CA LEU A 122 9.13 3.21 10.38
C LEU A 122 8.27 2.00 10.73
N ALA A 123 7.26 2.15 11.61
CA ALA A 123 6.34 1.06 11.93
C ALA A 123 5.49 0.64 10.71
N ASN A 124 5.17 1.59 9.82
CA ASN A 124 4.41 1.32 8.60
C ASN A 124 5.27 0.68 7.50
N GLU A 125 6.50 1.15 7.29
CA GLU A 125 7.41 0.61 6.27
C GLU A 125 8.00 -0.74 6.71
N TYR A 126 8.22 -0.93 8.01
CA TYR A 126 8.79 -2.15 8.61
C TYR A 126 7.80 -2.80 9.60
N PRO A 127 6.70 -3.41 9.11
CA PRO A 127 5.67 -3.99 9.96
C PRO A 127 6.19 -5.13 10.83
N GLU A 128 7.32 -5.76 10.48
CA GLU A 128 8.00 -6.82 11.22
C GLU A 128 8.63 -6.36 12.55
N LEU A 129 8.89 -5.06 12.72
CA LEU A 129 9.43 -4.51 13.95
C LEU A 129 8.39 -4.59 15.08
N GLU A 130 8.76 -5.27 16.16
CA GLU A 130 7.97 -5.34 17.39
C GLU A 130 8.24 -4.14 18.30
N SER A 131 9.43 -3.53 18.19
CA SER A 131 9.79 -2.34 18.95
C SER A 131 10.66 -1.34 18.18
N ILE A 132 10.39 -0.05 18.36
CA ILE A 132 11.21 1.05 17.82
C ILE A 132 11.52 2.02 18.95
N ASN A 133 12.79 2.39 19.11
CA ASN A 133 13.24 3.29 20.17
C ASN A 133 14.15 4.39 19.62
N ILE A 134 13.61 5.60 19.54
CA ILE A 134 14.31 6.78 19.04
C ILE A 134 14.59 7.71 20.21
N LYS A 135 15.87 7.87 20.57
CA LYS A 135 16.29 8.88 21.56
C LYS A 135 16.56 10.20 20.86
N VAL A 136 16.03 11.32 21.35
CA VAL A 136 16.25 12.63 20.73
C VAL A 136 17.10 13.52 21.63
N VAL A 137 18.14 14.08 21.04
CA VAL A 137 19.17 14.85 21.74
C VAL A 137 19.64 16.01 20.89
N ARG A 138 20.24 17.01 21.55
CA ARG A 138 20.94 18.10 20.88
C ARG A 138 22.27 18.36 21.55
N GLU A 139 23.31 18.47 20.74
CA GLU A 139 24.59 18.99 21.19
C GLU A 139 24.51 20.52 21.31
N THR A 140 24.73 21.02 22.52
CA THR A 140 24.63 22.45 22.86
C THR A 140 26.00 23.12 23.00
N GLY A 141 27.10 22.37 22.83
CA GLY A 141 28.47 22.87 22.91
C GLY A 141 29.50 21.75 23.04
N LYS A 142 30.78 22.12 23.23
CA LYS A 142 31.97 21.24 23.15
C LYS A 142 31.94 19.95 23.99
N ASN A 143 31.03 19.81 24.97
CA ASN A 143 30.80 18.58 25.74
C ASN A 143 29.40 18.57 26.43
N SER A 144 28.44 19.38 25.97
CA SER A 144 27.10 19.45 26.59
C SER A 144 26.04 18.89 25.65
N ARG A 145 25.26 17.93 26.16
CA ARG A 145 24.17 17.28 25.43
C ARG A 145 22.87 17.47 26.18
N THR A 146 21.89 18.09 25.53
CA THR A 146 20.52 18.16 26.03
C THR A 146 19.77 16.94 25.53
N VAL A 147 19.16 16.18 26.44
CA VAL A 147 18.24 15.07 26.07
C VAL A 147 16.82 15.62 26.15
N TYR A 148 16.06 15.54 25.06
CA TYR A 148 14.67 15.99 25.05
C TYR A 148 13.70 14.92 25.49
N GLY A 149 14.05 13.66 25.22
CA GLY A 149 13.24 12.50 25.53
C GLY A 149 13.43 11.40 24.51
N ARG A 150 12.48 10.47 24.50
CA ARG A 150 12.53 9.26 23.69
C ARG A 150 11.13 8.92 23.17
N ALA A 151 11.05 8.62 21.88
CA ALA A 151 9.86 8.01 21.29
C ALA A 151 10.02 6.48 21.31
N VAL A 152 9.06 5.79 21.90
CA VAL A 152 9.04 4.33 22.02
C VAL A 152 7.77 3.81 21.37
N TYR A 153 7.93 2.86 20.45
CA TYR A 153 6.86 2.07 19.89
C TYR A 153 7.01 0.63 20.31
N VAL A 154 5.87 0.03 20.67
CA VAL A 154 5.71 -1.40 20.91
C VAL A 154 4.46 -1.83 20.17
N ARG A 155 4.53 -2.88 19.34
CA ARG A 155 3.43 -3.29 18.45
C ARG A 155 2.07 -3.38 19.16
N ASP A 156 2.03 -4.01 20.33
CA ASP A 156 0.79 -4.16 21.12
C ASP A 156 0.62 -3.06 22.19
N GLY A 157 1.64 -2.22 22.37
CA GLY A 157 1.72 -1.21 23.43
C GLY A 157 1.53 0.23 22.97
N GLY A 158 1.39 0.44 21.65
CA GLY A 158 1.26 1.76 21.02
C GLY A 158 2.55 2.58 21.03
N ILE A 159 2.42 3.87 20.69
CA ILE A 159 3.52 4.84 20.70
C ILE A 159 3.45 5.67 21.98
N ARG A 160 4.60 5.85 22.65
CA ARG A 160 4.73 6.63 23.87
C ARG A 160 5.93 7.57 23.78
N TRP A 161 5.82 8.69 24.49
CA TRP A 161 6.92 9.63 24.65
C TRP A 161 7.39 9.64 26.11
N GLU A 162 8.66 9.35 26.31
CA GLU A 162 9.31 9.34 27.63
C GLU A 162 10.20 10.57 27.76
N TYR A 163 9.96 11.39 28.79
CA TYR A 163 10.84 12.51 29.16
C TYR A 163 12.06 11.96 29.94
N GLN A 164 13.24 12.54 29.72
CA GLN A 164 14.49 12.20 30.44
C GLN A 164 15.09 13.43 31.11
#